data_AF-A0A085NTK2-F1
#
_entry.id   AF-A0A085NTK2-F1
#
_cell.length_a   1.000
_cell.length_b   1.000
_cell.length_c   1.000
_cell.angle_alpha   90.00
_cell.angle_beta   90.00
_cell.angle_gamma   90.00
#
_symmetry.space_group_name_H-M   'P 1'
#
loop_
_entity.id
_entity.type
_entity.pdbx_description
1 polymer ?
#
loop_
_entity_poly.entity_id
_entity_poly.type
_entity_poly.pdbx_seq_one_letter_code
_entity_poly.pdbx_strand_id
1 'polypeptide(L)' 'MKEISDVLGGVSAWENAQKTNERCPKCGHDTAYFMQLQTRSADEPMTTFYRCANNACAHRWRD' A
#
# COMPACT_ATOMS: atom_id res chain seq x y z
N MET A 1 -9.13 -0.50 17.21
CA MET A 1 -8.61 -1.03 15.92
C MET A 1 -7.73 0.08 15.35
N LYS A 2 -6.40 -0.06 15.38
CA LYS A 2 -5.51 1.00 14.90
C LYS A 2 -5.57 1.01 13.38
N GLU A 3 -5.90 2.17 12.82
CA GLU A 3 -5.94 2.36 11.38
C GLU A 3 -4.52 2.20 10.82
N ILE A 4 -4.41 1.59 9.63
CA ILE A 4 -3.11 1.37 8.96
C ILE A 4 -2.36 2.69 8.76
N SER A 5 -3.07 3.83 8.71
CA SER A 5 -2.53 5.18 8.70
C SER A 5 -1.74 5.56 9.96
N ASP A 6 -2.14 5.08 11.14
CA ASP A 6 -1.52 5.43 12.43
C ASP A 6 -0.22 4.64 12.66
N VAL A 7 -0.16 3.40 12.14
CA VAL A 7 1.04 2.54 12.17
C VAL A 7 2.09 3.01 11.15
N LEU A 8 1.66 3.66 10.08
CA LEU A 8 2.50 4.06 8.96
C LEU A 8 2.81 5.56 8.92
N GLY A 9 2.63 6.32 10.00
CA GLY A 9 3.27 7.64 10.15
C GLY A 9 3.11 8.65 9.00
N GLY A 10 2.04 8.57 8.20
CA GLY A 10 1.77 9.47 7.07
C GLY A 10 2.47 9.13 5.75
N VAL A 11 2.67 10.16 4.91
CA VAL A 11 3.20 10.03 3.53
C VAL A 11 4.58 9.35 3.49
N SER A 12 5.35 9.43 4.58
CA SER A 12 6.71 8.89 4.68
C SER A 12 6.82 7.37 4.79
N ALA A 13 5.82 6.64 5.30
CA ALA A 13 5.95 5.17 5.36
C ALA A 13 6.04 4.50 4.00
N TRP A 14 5.52 5.15 2.97
CA TRP A 14 5.58 4.63 1.61
C TRP A 14 6.84 5.08 0.87
N GLU A 15 7.66 5.97 1.44
CA GLU A 15 8.95 6.35 0.84
C GLU A 15 9.92 5.17 0.76
N ASN A 16 9.82 4.25 1.72
CA ASN A 16 10.62 3.01 1.75
C ASN A 16 9.83 1.78 1.28
N ALA A 17 8.57 1.96 0.87
CA ALA A 17 7.79 0.85 0.32
C ALA A 17 8.35 0.45 -1.05
N GLN A 18 8.27 -0.84 -1.35
CA GLN A 18 8.70 -1.33 -2.66
C GLN A 18 7.76 -0.80 -3.74
N LYS A 19 8.32 -0.43 -4.89
CA LYS A 19 7.53 -0.03 -6.06
C LYS A 19 7.31 -1.25 -6.94
N THR A 20 6.09 -1.39 -7.43
CA THR A 20 5.69 -2.37 -8.44
C THR A 20 5.14 -1.63 -9.66
N ASN A 21 5.17 -2.29 -10.81
CA ASN A 21 4.59 -1.81 -12.06
C ASN A 21 3.07 -2.06 -12.15
N GLU A 22 2.40 -2.01 -11.00
CA GLU A 22 0.95 -2.23 -10.96
C GLU A 22 0.19 -0.95 -11.28
N ARG A 23 -0.71 -1.08 -12.26
CA ARG A 23 -1.49 0.04 -12.76
C ARG A 23 -2.61 0.40 -11.80
N CYS A 24 -2.60 1.65 -11.33
CA CYS A 24 -3.62 2.15 -10.42
C CYS A 24 -5.00 2.16 -11.10
N PRO A 25 -6.03 1.53 -10.50
CA PRO A 25 -7.37 1.47 -11.10
C PRO A 25 -8.10 2.83 -11.10
N LYS A 26 -7.65 3.80 -10.30
CA LYS A 26 -8.28 5.11 -10.17
C LYS A 26 -7.76 6.14 -11.19
N CYS A 27 -6.44 6.21 -11.38
CA CYS A 27 -5.81 7.22 -12.26
C CYS A 27 -5.04 6.62 -13.44
N GLY A 28 -4.90 5.30 -13.52
CA GLY A 28 -4.18 4.62 -14.59
C GLY A 28 -2.65 4.77 -14.53
N HIS A 29 -2.09 5.21 -13.41
CA HIS A 29 -0.63 5.32 -13.26
C HIS A 29 0.01 3.94 -13.18
N ASP A 30 1.04 3.69 -13.98
CA ASP A 30 1.71 2.40 -14.14
C ASP A 30 2.61 1.97 -12.96
N THR A 31 2.75 2.84 -11.95
CA THR A 31 3.58 2.58 -10.76
C THR A 31 2.74 2.63 -9.50
N ALA A 32 2.87 1.61 -8.65
CA ALA A 32 2.26 1.59 -7.33
C ALA A 32 3.32 1.19 -6.29
N TYR A 33 3.22 1.76 -5.10
CA TYR A 33 3.90 1.21 -3.94
C TYR A 33 3.12 -0.01 -3.45
N PHE A 34 3.82 -1.07 -3.10
CA PHE A 34 3.21 -2.22 -2.44
C PHE A 34 3.96 -2.54 -1.14
N MET A 35 3.23 -3.07 -0.19
CA MET A 35 3.78 -3.54 1.08
C MET A 35 2.99 -4.74 1.55
N GLN A 36 3.70 -5.74 2.05
CA GLN A 36 3.10 -6.94 2.61
C GLN A 36 3.09 -6.77 4.14
N LEU A 37 1.91 -6.82 4.74
CA LEU A 37 1.78 -6.87 6.20
C LEU A 37 1.00 -8.11 6.62
N GLN A 38 1.46 -8.73 7.70
CA GLN A 38 0.63 -9.64 8.47
C GLN A 38 -0.31 -8.82 9.35
N THR A 39 -1.60 -8.84 9.04
CA THR A 39 -2.64 -8.18 9.83
C THR A 39 -3.36 -9.13 10.78
N ARG A 40 -3.13 -10.45 10.65
CA ARG A 40 -3.73 -11.54 11.44
C ARG A 40 -2.68 -12.59 11.80
N SER A 41 -3.05 -13.58 12.62
CA SER A 41 -2.16 -14.64 13.11
C SER A 41 -1.26 -15.22 12.00
N ALA A 42 -0.07 -15.67 12.38
CA ALA A 42 0.98 -16.14 11.48
C ALA A 42 0.57 -17.33 10.57
N ASP A 43 -0.55 -18.00 10.86
CA ASP A 43 -1.15 -19.08 10.08
C ASP A 43 -1.83 -18.63 8.77
N GLU A 44 -1.99 -17.32 8.53
CA GLU A 44 -2.64 -16.83 7.33
C GLU A 44 -1.69 -16.04 6.41
N PRO A 45 -1.91 -16.08 5.08
CA PRO A 45 -1.01 -15.40 4.13
C PRO A 45 -0.95 -13.90 4.40
N MET A 46 0.24 -13.33 4.16
CA MET A 46 0.46 -11.89 4.21
C MET A 46 -0.51 -11.16 3.28
N THR A 47 -1.13 -10.09 3.76
CA THR A 47 -1.98 -9.25 2.91
C THR A 47 -1.11 -8.24 2.18
N THR A 48 -1.26 -8.15 0.86
CA THR A 48 -0.54 -7.17 0.06
C THR A 48 -1.36 -5.91 -0.06
N PHE A 49 -0.81 -4.82 0.42
CA PHE A 49 -1.41 -3.50 0.30
C PHE A 49 -0.71 -2.73 -0.80
N TYR A 50 -1.50 -2.11 -1.66
CA TYR A 50 -1.05 -1.28 -2.74
C TYR A 50 -1.47 0.17 -2.51
N ARG A 51 -0.60 1.09 -2.94
CA ARG A 51 -0.84 2.52 -2.94
C ARG A 51 -0.32 3.12 -4.23
N CYS A 52 -1.14 3.92 -4.91
CA CYS A 52 -0.71 4.62 -6.10
C CYS A 52 0.52 5.50 -5.81
N ALA A 53 1.56 5.40 -6.66
CA ALA A 53 2.77 6.19 -6.50
C ALA A 53 2.57 7.68 -6.82
N ASN A 54 1.46 8.02 -7.46
CA ASN A 54 1.06 9.39 -7.70
C ASN A 54 0.47 10.02 -6.42
N ASN A 55 1.18 10.98 -5.83
CA ASN A 55 0.75 11.71 -4.64
C ASN A 55 -0.59 12.46 -4.82
N ALA A 56 -0.93 12.90 -6.03
CA ALA A 56 -2.22 13.54 -6.30
C ALA A 56 -3.38 12.54 -6.29
N CYS A 57 -3.12 11.26 -6.56
CA CYS A 57 -4.11 10.19 -6.51
C CYS A 57 -4.18 9.55 -5.13
N ALA A 58 -3.03 9.08 -4.62
CA ALA A 58 -2.84 8.39 -3.35
C ALA A 58 -3.89 7.29 -3.06
N HIS A 59 -4.47 6.70 -4.10
CA HIS A 59 -5.45 5.63 -3.97
C HIS A 59 -4.80 4.39 -3.36
N ARG A 60 -5.49 3.73 -2.44
CA ARG A 60 -5.00 2.56 -1.70
C ARG A 60 -5.98 1.42 -1.93
N TRP A 61 -5.44 0.25 -2.30
CA TRP A 61 -6.20 -0.98 -2.48
C TRP A 61 -5.40 -2.15 -1.87
N ARG A 62 -6.03 -3.31 -1.71
CA ARG A 62 -5.39 -4.51 -1.17
C ARG A 62 -5.82 -5.72 -1.97
N ASP A 63 -4.91 -6.68 -2.05
CA ASP A 63 -5.15 -8.04 -2.52
C ASP A 63 -5.01 -8.99 -1.31
#